data_AF-A0A959XQB9-F1
#
_entry.id   AF-A0A959XQB9-F1
#
_cell.length_a   1.000
_cell.length_b   1.000
_cell.length_c   1.000
_cell.angle_alpha   90.00
_cell.angle_beta   90.00
_cell.angle_gamma   90.00
#
_symmetry.space_group_name_H-M   'P 1'
#
loop_
_entity.id
_entity.type
_entity.pdbx_description
1 polymer ?
#
loop_
_entity_poly.entity_id
_entity_poly.type
_entity_poly.pdbx_seq_one_letter_code
_entity_poly.pdbx_strand_id
1 'polypeptide(L)'
;MLRTALFLILLHASTGAMAITNAAQRDSVRLRIVTLKAELLALDSAGRLAEAVSTRLKIAELVPRKEGISYLTDAAALADSLGDPELGIEVRSRLLQQLREAGDSKRALQEATRIIELERALATSEGERHLHAMDDLVRAGRQEKDSLVTVSDAARRDAEGRVNDARENAELWMYIALGTIAIALVAVVLIVLMNGRALRRQRTEIAGLRADLNAWVERSQNRVRESVAAVPTVDPIPPVAPPSPIVTEVPSEAPVEDPMVLAFFRKQAPERLTTLRDARSRGDHEKVQRVVHSLKPQLVSLEPGLVELCARITASGAHDRPDRWNADLDALMSAVERLLANG
;
A
#
# COMPACT_ATOMS: atom_id res chain seq x y z
N MET A 1 82.20 -32.26 24.45
CA MET A 1 82.16 -32.71 23.04
C MET A 1 80.80 -33.29 22.60
N LEU A 2 80.05 -34.02 23.45
CA LEU A 2 78.76 -34.61 23.01
C LEU A 2 77.72 -33.60 22.48
N ARG A 3 77.61 -32.42 23.09
CA ARG A 3 76.64 -31.37 22.70
C ARG A 3 76.87 -30.79 21.29
N THR A 4 78.11 -30.69 20.82
CA THR A 4 78.41 -30.14 19.48
C THR A 4 78.11 -31.15 18.37
N ALA A 5 78.31 -32.45 18.61
CA ALA A 5 77.95 -33.50 17.66
C ALA A 5 76.42 -33.57 17.44
N LEU A 6 75.62 -33.48 18.50
CA LEU A 6 74.16 -33.51 18.41
C LEU A 6 73.60 -32.32 17.61
N PHE A 7 74.21 -31.14 17.75
CA PHE A 7 73.77 -29.92 17.05
C PHE A 7 74.04 -29.99 15.54
N LEU A 8 75.16 -30.58 15.13
CA LEU A 8 75.49 -30.80 13.71
C LEU A 8 74.52 -31.79 13.03
N ILE A 9 74.08 -32.83 13.74
CA ILE A 9 73.10 -33.80 13.23
C ILE A 9 71.72 -33.15 13.06
N LEU A 10 71.28 -32.36 14.04
CA LEU A 10 70.02 -31.61 13.96
C LEU A 10 70.01 -30.57 12.82
N LEU A 11 71.15 -29.92 12.56
CA LEU A 11 71.29 -28.96 11.46
C LEU A 11 71.29 -29.63 10.07
N HIS A 12 71.85 -30.84 9.94
CA HIS A 12 71.77 -31.63 8.70
C HIS A 12 70.36 -32.21 8.49
N ALA A 13 69.66 -32.61 9.56
CA ALA A 13 68.29 -33.09 9.45
C ALA A 13 67.30 -32.00 9.01
N SER A 14 67.44 -30.76 9.53
CA SER A 14 66.54 -29.65 9.16
C SER A 14 66.77 -29.16 7.73
N THR A 15 68.02 -29.10 7.28
CA THR A 15 68.37 -28.74 5.89
C THR A 15 67.91 -29.82 4.89
N GLY A 16 68.03 -31.10 5.24
CA GLY A 16 67.47 -32.20 4.45
C GLY A 16 65.95 -32.14 4.30
N ALA A 17 65.22 -31.87 5.39
CA ALA A 17 63.77 -31.74 5.36
C ALA A 17 63.29 -30.58 4.46
N MET A 18 63.93 -29.41 4.55
CA MET A 18 63.62 -28.27 3.66
C MET A 18 63.99 -28.53 2.20
N ALA A 19 65.02 -29.34 1.91
CA ALA A 19 65.37 -29.69 0.54
C ALA A 19 64.28 -30.57 -0.12
N ILE A 20 63.72 -31.52 0.63
CA ILE A 20 62.67 -32.44 0.15
C ILE A 20 61.37 -31.69 -0.12
N THR A 21 60.93 -30.77 0.76
CA THR A 21 59.71 -29.98 0.53
C THR A 21 59.85 -29.05 -0.68
N ASN A 22 61.02 -28.40 -0.84
CA ASN A 22 61.31 -27.56 -2.01
C ASN A 22 61.34 -28.36 -3.33
N ALA A 23 61.83 -29.61 -3.31
CA ALA A 23 61.79 -30.48 -4.48
C ALA A 23 60.35 -30.84 -4.87
N ALA A 24 59.56 -31.34 -3.91
CA ALA A 24 58.15 -31.69 -4.12
C ALA A 24 57.31 -30.49 -4.60
N GLN A 25 57.56 -29.29 -4.08
CA GLN A 25 56.90 -28.07 -4.54
C GLN A 25 57.29 -27.69 -5.98
N ARG A 26 58.54 -27.86 -6.39
CA ARG A 26 58.96 -27.60 -7.78
C ARG A 26 58.31 -28.58 -8.74
N ASP A 27 58.21 -29.86 -8.37
CA ASP A 27 57.62 -30.88 -9.22
C ASP A 27 56.09 -30.73 -9.32
N SER A 28 55.40 -30.28 -8.25
CA SER A 28 53.98 -29.94 -8.32
C SER A 28 53.69 -28.74 -9.23
N VAL A 29 54.53 -27.69 -9.18
CA VAL A 29 54.44 -26.54 -10.10
C VAL A 29 54.69 -26.96 -11.55
N ARG A 30 55.70 -27.80 -11.80
CA ARG A 30 55.98 -28.34 -13.15
C ARG A 30 54.80 -29.15 -13.70
N LEU A 31 54.23 -30.04 -12.89
CA LEU A 31 53.05 -30.80 -13.27
C LEU A 31 51.88 -29.87 -13.61
N ARG A 32 51.64 -28.84 -12.80
CA ARG A 32 50.58 -27.84 -13.05
C ARG A 32 50.79 -27.07 -14.35
N ILE A 33 52.03 -26.66 -14.66
CA ILE A 33 52.38 -25.99 -15.93
C ILE A 33 52.10 -26.92 -17.11
N VAL A 34 52.50 -28.20 -17.03
CA VAL A 34 52.23 -29.19 -18.10
C VAL A 34 50.72 -29.39 -18.30
N THR A 35 49.94 -29.54 -17.22
CA THR A 35 48.48 -29.64 -17.29
C THR A 35 47.86 -28.41 -17.96
N LEU A 36 48.25 -27.20 -17.54
CA LEU A 36 47.72 -25.95 -18.11
C LEU A 36 48.14 -25.77 -19.58
N LYS A 37 49.34 -26.18 -19.99
CA LYS A 37 49.76 -26.14 -21.40
C LYS A 37 48.98 -27.14 -22.27
N ALA A 38 48.63 -28.31 -21.73
CA ALA A 38 47.76 -29.27 -22.43
C ALA A 38 46.30 -28.76 -22.54
N GLU A 39 45.77 -28.19 -21.47
CA GLU A 39 44.46 -27.50 -21.44
C GLU A 39 44.43 -26.36 -22.46
N LEU A 40 45.49 -25.54 -22.52
CA LEU A 40 45.60 -24.44 -23.48
C LEU A 40 45.48 -24.90 -24.94
N LEU A 41 46.19 -25.97 -25.31
CA LEU A 41 46.14 -26.53 -26.67
C LEU A 41 44.73 -27.07 -27.01
N ALA A 42 44.02 -27.63 -26.03
CA ALA A 42 42.63 -28.05 -26.21
C ALA A 42 41.67 -26.86 -26.37
N LEU A 43 41.89 -25.76 -25.61
CA LEU A 43 41.08 -24.54 -25.72
C LEU A 43 41.33 -23.78 -27.04
N ASP A 44 42.59 -23.69 -27.47
CA ASP A 44 42.97 -23.07 -28.75
C ASP A 44 42.37 -23.84 -29.94
N SER A 45 42.47 -25.18 -29.94
CA SER A 45 41.89 -26.02 -30.99
C SER A 45 40.35 -26.06 -30.97
N ALA A 46 39.73 -25.85 -29.81
CA ALA A 46 38.28 -25.68 -29.68
C ALA A 46 37.79 -24.23 -29.98
N GLY A 47 38.69 -23.28 -30.25
CA GLY A 47 38.34 -21.87 -30.48
C GLY A 47 37.79 -21.14 -29.26
N ARG A 48 38.01 -21.64 -28.03
CA ARG A 48 37.48 -21.07 -26.78
C ARG A 48 38.37 -19.92 -26.29
N LEU A 49 38.39 -18.83 -27.06
CA LEU A 49 39.37 -17.74 -26.93
C LEU A 49 39.45 -17.13 -25.52
N ALA A 50 38.33 -16.81 -24.89
CA ALA A 50 38.31 -16.18 -23.56
C ALA A 50 38.93 -17.07 -22.47
N GLU A 51 38.63 -18.37 -22.51
CA GLU A 51 39.20 -19.36 -21.58
C GLU A 51 40.69 -19.58 -21.87
N ALA A 52 41.08 -19.56 -23.15
CA ALA A 52 42.47 -19.66 -23.57
C ALA A 52 43.29 -18.43 -23.12
N VAL A 53 42.72 -17.22 -23.14
CA VAL A 53 43.30 -16.01 -22.52
C VAL A 53 43.48 -16.20 -21.01
N SER A 54 42.44 -16.65 -20.30
CA SER A 54 42.53 -16.92 -18.85
C SER A 54 43.60 -17.96 -18.50
N THR A 55 43.82 -18.94 -19.39
CA THR A 55 44.79 -20.02 -19.21
C THR A 55 46.21 -19.54 -19.50
N ARG A 56 46.40 -18.67 -20.51
CA ARG A 56 47.66 -17.97 -20.75
C ARG A 56 48.07 -17.10 -19.55
N LEU A 57 47.13 -16.38 -18.93
CA LEU A 57 47.38 -15.60 -17.71
C LEU A 57 47.90 -16.50 -16.57
N LYS A 58 47.21 -17.62 -16.28
CA LYS A 58 47.61 -18.60 -15.26
C LYS A 58 48.98 -19.23 -15.55
N ILE A 59 49.30 -19.51 -16.81
CA ILE A 59 50.62 -20.03 -17.20
C ILE A 59 51.69 -18.96 -16.98
N ALA A 60 51.44 -17.71 -17.36
CA ALA A 60 52.38 -16.60 -17.27
C ALA A 60 52.85 -16.24 -15.85
N GLU A 61 52.05 -16.59 -14.82
CA GLU A 61 52.42 -16.48 -13.40
C GLU A 61 53.40 -17.58 -12.95
N LEU A 62 53.36 -18.76 -13.59
CA LEU A 62 54.09 -19.96 -13.15
C LEU A 62 55.40 -20.19 -13.92
N VAL A 63 55.55 -19.61 -15.11
CA VAL A 63 56.74 -19.76 -15.97
C VAL A 63 57.76 -18.62 -15.75
N PRO A 64 59.03 -18.78 -16.18
CA PRO A 64 60.01 -17.70 -16.10
C PRO A 64 59.55 -16.45 -16.86
N ARG A 65 59.85 -15.24 -16.34
CA ARG A 65 59.38 -13.94 -16.86
C ARG A 65 59.48 -13.77 -18.39
N LYS A 66 60.54 -14.31 -19.03
CA LYS A 66 60.69 -14.26 -20.50
C LYS A 66 59.61 -15.06 -21.25
N GLU A 67 59.25 -16.23 -20.76
CA GLU A 67 58.11 -17.01 -21.29
C GLU A 67 56.78 -16.36 -20.91
N GLY A 68 56.67 -15.83 -19.69
CA GLY A 68 55.47 -15.14 -19.20
C GLY A 68 55.06 -13.96 -20.08
N ILE A 69 56.03 -13.11 -20.44
CA ILE A 69 55.82 -11.98 -21.38
C ILE A 69 55.31 -12.48 -22.74
N SER A 70 55.74 -13.65 -23.22
CA SER A 70 55.23 -14.23 -24.48
C SER A 70 53.76 -14.62 -24.34
N TYR A 71 53.42 -15.42 -23.31
CA TYR A 71 52.03 -15.83 -23.06
C TYR A 71 51.09 -14.65 -22.83
N LEU A 72 51.56 -13.58 -22.17
CA LEU A 72 50.80 -12.34 -21.98
C LEU A 72 50.66 -11.52 -23.27
N THR A 73 51.67 -11.53 -24.16
CA THR A 73 51.57 -10.87 -25.47
C THR A 73 50.54 -11.58 -26.36
N ASP A 74 50.56 -12.92 -26.38
CA ASP A 74 49.59 -13.73 -27.12
C ASP A 74 48.17 -13.56 -26.55
N ALA A 75 48.05 -13.53 -25.22
CA ALA A 75 46.79 -13.28 -24.53
C ALA A 75 46.21 -11.90 -24.86
N ALA A 76 47.04 -10.86 -24.98
CA ALA A 76 46.59 -9.52 -25.31
C ALA A 76 46.03 -9.45 -26.74
N ALA A 77 46.68 -10.09 -27.71
CA ALA A 77 46.21 -10.17 -29.09
C ALA A 77 44.88 -10.96 -29.22
N LEU A 78 44.69 -11.98 -28.37
CA LEU A 78 43.41 -12.71 -28.29
C LEU A 78 42.30 -11.90 -27.59
N ALA A 79 42.63 -11.10 -26.57
CA ALA A 79 41.69 -10.18 -25.95
C ALA A 79 41.23 -9.08 -26.93
N ASP A 80 42.15 -8.53 -27.73
CA ASP A 80 41.81 -7.61 -28.83
C ASP A 80 40.84 -8.27 -29.84
N SER A 81 41.07 -9.55 -30.16
CA SER A 81 40.25 -10.33 -31.09
C SER A 81 38.85 -10.68 -30.53
N LEU A 82 38.71 -10.72 -29.20
CA LEU A 82 37.43 -10.90 -28.52
C LEU A 82 36.59 -9.61 -28.48
N GLY A 83 37.22 -8.44 -28.63
CA GLY A 83 36.55 -7.15 -28.46
C GLY A 83 36.12 -6.86 -27.02
N ASP A 84 36.72 -7.56 -26.04
CA ASP A 84 36.45 -7.40 -24.61
C ASP A 84 37.47 -6.41 -23.99
N PRO A 85 37.07 -5.15 -23.69
CA PRO A 85 37.99 -4.15 -23.17
C PRO A 85 38.41 -4.45 -21.73
N GLU A 86 37.56 -5.09 -20.91
CA GLU A 86 37.89 -5.39 -19.50
C GLU A 86 38.99 -6.47 -19.44
N LEU A 87 38.81 -7.56 -20.19
CA LEU A 87 39.82 -8.60 -20.32
C LEU A 87 41.11 -8.08 -20.97
N GLY A 88 40.99 -7.18 -21.95
CA GLY A 88 42.11 -6.48 -22.56
C GLY A 88 42.92 -5.65 -21.56
N ILE A 89 42.24 -4.86 -20.71
CA ILE A 89 42.87 -4.07 -19.64
C ILE A 89 43.57 -4.98 -18.63
N GLU A 90 42.95 -6.08 -18.19
CA GLU A 90 43.56 -7.00 -17.22
C GLU A 90 44.86 -7.59 -17.77
N VAL A 91 44.81 -8.20 -18.96
CA VAL A 91 45.98 -8.84 -19.59
C VAL A 91 47.10 -7.84 -19.82
N ARG A 92 46.79 -6.66 -20.36
CA ARG A 92 47.78 -5.60 -20.61
C ARG A 92 48.37 -5.04 -19.33
N SER A 93 47.60 -4.93 -18.25
CA SER A 93 48.10 -4.48 -16.94
C SER A 93 49.16 -5.44 -16.37
N ARG A 94 48.94 -6.75 -16.50
CA ARG A 94 49.94 -7.77 -16.12
C ARG A 94 51.16 -7.75 -17.04
N LEU A 95 50.96 -7.58 -18.36
CA LEU A 95 52.05 -7.44 -19.33
C LEU A 95 52.90 -6.19 -19.04
N LEU A 96 52.27 -5.05 -18.78
CA LEU A 96 52.89 -3.79 -18.36
C LEU A 96 53.75 -4.01 -17.11
N GLN A 97 53.24 -4.69 -16.09
CA GLN A 97 54.02 -5.00 -14.89
C GLN A 97 55.25 -5.85 -15.22
N GLN A 98 55.11 -6.97 -15.94
CA GLN A 98 56.25 -7.82 -16.28
C GLN A 98 57.29 -7.11 -17.16
N LEU A 99 56.87 -6.21 -18.07
CA LEU A 99 57.77 -5.40 -18.90
C LEU A 99 58.52 -4.35 -18.06
N ARG A 100 57.85 -3.69 -17.11
CA ARG A 100 58.51 -2.77 -16.15
C ARG A 100 59.55 -3.49 -15.30
N GLU A 101 59.20 -4.66 -14.76
CA GLU A 101 60.14 -5.49 -13.98
C GLU A 101 61.29 -6.07 -14.83
N ALA A 102 61.11 -6.21 -16.14
CA ALA A 102 62.17 -6.60 -17.08
C ALA A 102 63.05 -5.42 -17.54
N GLY A 103 62.68 -4.17 -17.21
CA GLY A 103 63.39 -2.96 -17.63
C GLY A 103 63.07 -2.49 -19.05
N ASP A 104 62.08 -3.08 -19.74
CA ASP A 104 61.66 -2.65 -21.07
C ASP A 104 60.66 -1.48 -20.98
N SER A 105 61.18 -0.32 -20.61
CA SER A 105 60.39 0.91 -20.45
C SER A 105 59.68 1.34 -21.73
N LYS A 106 60.20 0.98 -22.91
CA LYS A 106 59.59 1.35 -24.20
C LYS A 106 58.33 0.55 -24.46
N ARG A 107 58.38 -0.78 -24.35
CA ARG A 107 57.18 -1.62 -24.49
C ARG A 107 56.19 -1.39 -23.35
N ALA A 108 56.68 -1.18 -22.13
CA ALA A 108 55.84 -0.81 -21.00
C ALA A 108 55.01 0.46 -21.29
N LEU A 109 55.64 1.53 -21.80
CA LEU A 109 54.91 2.76 -22.14
C LEU A 109 53.86 2.53 -23.24
N GLN A 110 54.15 1.70 -24.24
CA GLN A 110 53.19 1.35 -25.30
C GLN A 110 51.96 0.61 -24.75
N GLU A 111 52.14 -0.34 -23.84
CA GLU A 111 51.01 -1.03 -23.20
C GLU A 111 50.24 -0.12 -22.26
N ALA A 112 50.90 0.82 -21.56
CA ALA A 112 50.22 1.83 -20.75
C ALA A 112 49.30 2.74 -21.58
N THR A 113 49.74 3.19 -22.77
CA THR A 113 48.87 3.97 -23.68
C THR A 113 47.67 3.16 -24.14
N ARG A 114 47.86 1.88 -24.49
CA ARG A 114 46.76 0.98 -24.91
C ARG A 114 45.73 0.74 -23.81
N ILE A 115 46.17 0.63 -22.55
CA ILE A 115 45.26 0.54 -21.40
C ILE A 115 44.38 1.79 -21.31
N ILE A 116 44.97 2.98 -21.41
CA ILE A 116 44.23 4.27 -21.37
C ILE A 116 43.22 4.37 -22.53
N GLU A 117 43.57 3.88 -23.72
CA GLU A 117 42.66 3.82 -24.88
C GLU A 117 41.47 2.88 -24.61
N LEU A 118 41.70 1.70 -24.03
CA LEU A 118 40.65 0.74 -23.66
C LEU A 118 39.77 1.26 -22.50
N GLU A 119 40.36 1.86 -21.46
CA GLU A 119 39.63 2.48 -20.35
C GLU A 119 38.69 3.59 -20.85
N ARG A 120 39.16 4.41 -21.80
CA ARG A 120 38.34 5.45 -22.43
C ARG A 120 37.20 4.86 -23.27
N ALA A 121 37.45 3.77 -23.99
CA ALA A 121 36.42 3.07 -24.77
C ALA A 121 35.35 2.47 -23.85
N LEU A 122 35.77 1.80 -22.77
CA LEU A 122 34.88 1.24 -21.74
C LEU A 122 34.00 2.33 -21.13
N ALA A 123 34.60 3.41 -20.59
CA ALA A 123 33.87 4.51 -19.97
C ALA A 123 32.89 5.21 -20.94
N THR A 124 33.22 5.27 -22.23
CA THR A 124 32.28 5.78 -23.26
C THR A 124 31.09 4.84 -23.42
N SER A 125 31.33 3.53 -23.52
CA SER A 125 30.26 2.53 -23.64
C SER A 125 29.37 2.43 -22.39
N GLU A 126 29.93 2.61 -21.20
CA GLU A 126 29.18 2.71 -19.94
C GLU A 126 28.32 3.98 -19.90
N GLY A 127 28.87 5.12 -20.32
CA GLY A 127 28.13 6.36 -20.50
C GLY A 127 26.93 6.21 -21.43
N GLU A 128 27.11 5.56 -22.58
CA GLU A 128 26.02 5.25 -23.52
C GLU A 128 24.95 4.32 -22.91
N ARG A 129 25.37 3.25 -22.20
CA ARG A 129 24.44 2.37 -21.46
C ARG A 129 23.63 3.15 -20.41
N HIS A 130 24.27 4.06 -19.67
CA HIS A 130 23.58 4.90 -18.69
C HIS A 130 22.62 5.90 -19.33
N LEU A 131 22.97 6.50 -20.47
CA LEU A 131 22.07 7.38 -21.23
C LEU A 131 20.84 6.61 -21.73
N HIS A 132 21.01 5.42 -22.30
CA HIS A 132 19.90 4.56 -22.72
C HIS A 132 19.00 4.15 -21.54
N ALA A 133 19.59 3.79 -20.39
CA ALA A 133 18.82 3.48 -19.19
C ALA A 133 18.01 4.69 -18.67
N MET A 134 18.55 5.91 -18.76
CA MET A 134 17.82 7.14 -18.44
C MET A 134 16.67 7.41 -19.43
N ASP A 135 16.91 7.25 -20.73
CA ASP A 135 15.88 7.42 -21.76
C ASP A 135 14.72 6.43 -21.60
N ASP A 136 15.02 5.18 -21.23
CA ASP A 136 14.01 4.15 -20.98
C ASP A 136 13.18 4.47 -19.72
N LEU A 137 13.80 4.96 -18.64
CA LEU A 137 13.08 5.45 -17.46
C LEU A 137 12.20 6.68 -17.77
N VAL A 138 12.70 7.62 -18.57
CA VAL A 138 11.90 8.78 -19.04
C VAL A 138 10.73 8.33 -19.91
N ARG A 139 10.93 7.30 -20.76
CA ARG A 139 9.85 6.73 -21.59
C ARG A 139 8.79 6.03 -20.73
N ALA A 140 9.21 5.24 -19.74
CA ALA A 140 8.30 4.58 -18.79
C ALA A 140 7.50 5.61 -17.98
N GLY A 141 8.14 6.65 -17.44
CA GLY A 141 7.46 7.71 -16.70
C GLY A 141 6.49 8.55 -17.54
N ARG A 142 6.75 8.71 -18.85
CA ARG A 142 5.77 9.31 -19.79
C ARG A 142 4.57 8.40 -20.00
N GLN A 143 4.79 7.10 -20.23
CA GLN A 143 3.69 6.12 -20.39
C GLN A 143 2.81 6.04 -19.14
N GLU A 144 3.41 6.04 -17.94
CA GLU A 144 2.66 6.09 -16.69
C GLU A 144 1.83 7.38 -16.58
N LYS A 145 2.44 8.55 -16.82
CA LYS A 145 1.74 9.84 -16.84
C LYS A 145 0.56 9.84 -17.82
N ASP A 146 0.76 9.39 -19.05
CA ASP A 146 -0.29 9.36 -20.07
C ASP A 146 -1.42 8.42 -19.65
N SER A 147 -1.11 7.27 -19.04
CA SER A 147 -2.12 6.37 -18.48
C SER A 147 -2.93 7.05 -17.35
N LEU A 148 -2.27 7.76 -16.42
CA LEU A 148 -2.92 8.49 -15.34
C LEU A 148 -3.81 9.62 -15.85
N VAL A 149 -3.38 10.33 -16.91
CA VAL A 149 -4.22 11.34 -17.59
C VAL A 149 -5.46 10.70 -18.21
N THR A 150 -5.32 9.59 -18.94
CA THR A 150 -6.50 8.92 -19.53
C THR A 150 -7.49 8.38 -18.47
N VAL A 151 -7.00 7.86 -17.35
CA VAL A 151 -7.84 7.43 -16.22
C VAL A 151 -8.52 8.63 -15.53
N SER A 152 -7.80 9.73 -15.33
CA SER A 152 -8.35 10.98 -14.78
C SER A 152 -9.44 11.56 -15.67
N ASP A 153 -9.23 11.61 -16.98
CA ASP A 153 -10.23 12.08 -17.95
C ASP A 153 -11.46 11.17 -18.01
N ALA A 154 -11.28 9.84 -17.93
CA ALA A 154 -12.38 8.90 -17.86
C ALA A 154 -13.22 9.09 -16.58
N ALA A 155 -12.57 9.21 -15.42
CA ALA A 155 -13.24 9.48 -14.14
C ALA A 155 -13.96 10.84 -14.14
N ARG A 156 -13.40 11.85 -14.79
CA ARG A 156 -14.04 13.16 -14.97
C ARG A 156 -15.32 13.05 -15.83
N ARG A 157 -15.26 12.36 -16.97
CA ARG A 157 -16.44 12.16 -17.84
C ARG A 157 -17.54 11.36 -17.14
N ASP A 158 -17.18 10.35 -16.35
CA ASP A 158 -18.14 9.61 -15.51
C ASP A 158 -18.81 10.53 -14.46
N ALA A 159 -18.05 11.39 -13.80
CA ALA A 159 -18.61 12.36 -12.85
C ALA A 159 -19.52 13.40 -13.54
N GLU A 160 -19.12 13.91 -14.70
CA GLU A 160 -19.94 14.81 -15.53
C GLU A 160 -21.24 14.12 -16.00
N GLY A 161 -21.17 12.85 -16.39
CA GLY A 161 -22.32 12.00 -16.71
C GLY A 161 -23.28 11.84 -15.53
N ARG A 162 -22.78 11.43 -14.36
CA ARG A 162 -23.60 11.29 -13.14
C ARG A 162 -24.28 12.60 -12.70
N VAL A 163 -23.64 13.75 -12.93
CA VAL A 163 -24.26 15.07 -12.68
C VAL A 163 -25.36 15.37 -13.68
N ASN A 164 -25.18 15.02 -14.96
CA ASN A 164 -26.22 15.17 -15.97
C ASN A 164 -27.43 14.24 -15.68
N ASP A 165 -27.19 12.97 -15.39
CA ASP A 165 -28.23 12.00 -15.02
C ASP A 165 -29.01 12.47 -13.78
N ALA A 166 -28.32 13.00 -12.76
CA ALA A 166 -28.97 13.54 -11.57
C ALA A 166 -29.85 14.76 -11.89
N ARG A 167 -29.45 15.59 -12.86
CA ARG A 167 -30.22 16.74 -13.33
C ARG A 167 -31.45 16.31 -14.11
N GLU A 168 -31.32 15.38 -15.06
CA GLU A 168 -32.47 14.85 -15.83
C GLU A 168 -33.50 14.20 -14.90
N ASN A 169 -33.05 13.43 -13.92
CA ASN A 169 -33.92 12.88 -12.87
C ASN A 169 -34.60 13.99 -12.05
N ALA A 170 -33.89 15.06 -11.66
CA ALA A 170 -34.49 16.18 -10.93
C ALA A 170 -35.54 16.93 -11.77
N GLU A 171 -35.32 17.09 -13.08
CA GLU A 171 -36.30 17.69 -14.01
C GLU A 171 -37.56 16.80 -14.13
N LEU A 172 -37.41 15.47 -14.22
CA LEU A 172 -38.55 14.53 -14.16
C LEU A 172 -39.34 14.63 -12.84
N TRP A 173 -38.66 14.64 -11.69
CA TRP A 173 -39.31 14.81 -10.39
C TRP A 173 -40.01 16.15 -10.23
N MET A 174 -39.47 17.22 -10.81
CA MET A 174 -40.12 18.54 -10.86
C MET A 174 -41.45 18.49 -11.63
N TYR A 175 -41.50 17.82 -12.79
CA TYR A 175 -42.74 17.64 -13.53
C TYR A 175 -43.77 16.78 -12.78
N ILE A 176 -43.33 15.71 -12.10
CA ILE A 176 -44.20 14.89 -11.26
C ILE A 176 -44.79 15.73 -10.11
N ALA A 177 -43.97 16.50 -9.40
CA ALA A 177 -44.41 17.37 -8.31
C ALA A 177 -45.41 18.44 -8.80
N LEU A 178 -45.14 19.08 -9.95
CA LEU A 178 -46.06 20.05 -10.55
C LEU A 178 -47.41 19.39 -10.92
N GLY A 179 -47.37 18.17 -11.47
CA GLY A 179 -48.55 17.37 -11.78
C GLY A 179 -49.39 17.01 -10.55
N THR A 180 -48.76 16.58 -9.45
CA THR A 180 -49.48 16.25 -8.21
C THR A 180 -50.13 17.48 -7.56
N ILE A 181 -49.45 18.64 -7.59
CA ILE A 181 -50.02 19.91 -7.13
C ILE A 181 -51.24 20.30 -7.96
N ALA A 182 -51.18 20.16 -9.30
CA ALA A 182 -52.31 20.45 -10.18
C ALA A 182 -53.52 19.52 -9.90
N ILE A 183 -53.27 18.22 -9.72
CA ILE A 183 -54.33 17.25 -9.36
C ILE A 183 -54.95 17.57 -8.00
N ALA A 184 -54.13 17.93 -7.00
CA ALA A 184 -54.61 18.30 -5.68
C ALA A 184 -55.50 19.56 -5.72
N LEU A 185 -55.13 20.58 -6.50
CA LEU A 185 -55.96 21.77 -6.71
C LEU A 185 -57.31 21.44 -7.37
N VAL A 186 -57.33 20.58 -8.39
CA VAL A 186 -58.57 20.10 -9.02
C VAL A 186 -59.45 19.35 -8.02
N ALA A 187 -58.86 18.49 -7.17
CA ALA A 187 -59.59 17.78 -6.14
C ALA A 187 -60.21 18.73 -5.09
N VAL A 188 -59.47 19.76 -4.65
CA VAL A 188 -60.00 20.80 -3.74
C VAL A 188 -61.17 21.56 -4.37
N VAL A 189 -61.07 21.95 -5.64
CA VAL A 189 -62.16 22.62 -6.38
C VAL A 189 -63.39 21.71 -6.46
N LEU A 190 -63.22 20.42 -6.74
CA LEU A 190 -64.32 19.45 -6.77
C LEU A 190 -64.98 19.29 -5.40
N ILE A 191 -64.20 19.18 -4.31
CA ILE A 191 -64.72 19.07 -2.94
C ILE A 191 -65.54 20.32 -2.57
N VAL A 192 -65.04 21.52 -2.88
CA VAL A 192 -65.76 22.78 -2.63
C VAL A 192 -67.07 22.84 -3.42
N LEU A 193 -67.08 22.42 -4.69
CA LEU A 193 -68.30 22.36 -5.51
C LEU A 193 -69.32 21.33 -4.99
N MET A 194 -68.85 20.16 -4.55
CA MET A 194 -69.71 19.11 -3.98
C MET A 194 -70.29 19.53 -2.63
N ASN A 195 -69.47 20.05 -1.71
CA ASN A 195 -69.92 20.57 -0.43
C ASN A 195 -70.86 21.76 -0.59
N GLY A 196 -70.60 22.66 -1.55
CA GLY A 196 -71.51 23.76 -1.89
C GLY A 196 -72.89 23.27 -2.36
N ARG A 197 -72.96 22.16 -3.09
CA ARG A 197 -74.24 21.51 -3.45
C ARG A 197 -74.90 20.81 -2.26
N ALA A 198 -74.14 20.11 -1.41
CA ALA A 198 -74.66 19.45 -0.21
C ALA A 198 -75.23 20.47 0.80
N LEU A 199 -74.50 21.55 1.08
CA LEU A 199 -74.95 22.66 1.93
C LEU A 199 -76.20 23.36 1.37
N ARG A 200 -76.35 23.46 0.03
CA ARG A 200 -77.58 23.97 -0.58
C ARG A 200 -78.77 23.04 -0.32
N ARG A 201 -78.60 21.70 -0.46
CA ARG A 201 -79.64 20.71 -0.14
C ARG A 201 -80.04 20.75 1.34
N GLN A 202 -79.06 20.73 2.24
CA GLN A 202 -79.30 20.87 3.68
C GLN A 202 -80.00 22.19 4.03
N ARG A 203 -79.66 23.30 3.38
CA ARG A 203 -80.37 24.58 3.57
C ARG A 203 -81.82 24.53 3.09
N THR A 204 -82.11 23.86 1.97
CA THR A 204 -83.50 23.65 1.51
C THR A 204 -84.27 22.71 2.42
N GLU A 205 -83.65 21.66 2.95
CA GLU A 205 -84.24 20.74 3.92
C GLU A 205 -84.53 21.44 5.26
N ILE A 206 -83.57 22.21 5.79
CA ILE A 206 -83.76 23.01 7.01
C ILE A 206 -84.84 24.10 6.80
N ALA A 207 -84.92 24.70 5.62
CA ALA A 207 -85.98 25.67 5.31
C ALA A 207 -87.36 24.99 5.26
N GLY A 208 -87.47 23.80 4.66
CA GLY A 208 -88.68 22.98 4.67
C GLY A 208 -89.09 22.58 6.09
N LEU A 209 -88.16 21.98 6.84
CA LEU A 209 -88.40 21.60 8.24
C LEU A 209 -88.81 22.77 9.12
N ARG A 210 -88.28 23.98 8.90
CA ARG A 210 -88.72 25.21 9.60
C ARG A 210 -90.12 25.65 9.19
N ALA A 211 -90.50 25.51 7.91
CA ALA A 211 -91.87 25.78 7.46
C ALA A 211 -92.86 24.77 8.06
N ASP A 212 -92.51 23.49 8.10
CA ASP A 212 -93.31 22.44 8.75
C ASP A 212 -93.44 22.66 10.27
N LEU A 213 -92.36 23.11 10.93
CA LEU A 213 -92.36 23.50 12.35
C LEU A 213 -93.27 24.70 12.59
N ASN A 214 -93.20 25.73 11.76
CA ASN A 214 -94.09 26.89 11.87
C ASN A 214 -95.57 26.49 11.66
N ALA A 215 -95.87 25.65 10.67
CA ALA A 215 -97.22 25.12 10.47
C ALA A 215 -97.68 24.23 11.64
N TRP A 216 -96.77 23.50 12.30
CA TRP A 216 -97.07 22.79 13.54
C TRP A 216 -97.27 23.73 14.74
N VAL A 217 -96.54 24.83 14.81
CA VAL A 217 -96.72 25.88 15.83
C VAL A 217 -98.04 26.62 15.64
N GLU A 218 -98.46 26.94 14.42
CA GLU A 218 -99.80 27.49 14.17
C GLU A 218 -100.92 26.50 14.55
N ARG A 219 -100.75 25.22 14.22
CA ARG A 219 -101.68 24.16 14.69
C ARG A 219 -101.67 24.00 16.21
N SER A 220 -100.51 24.16 16.86
CA SER A 220 -100.41 24.07 18.32
C SER A 220 -100.94 25.32 19.01
N GLN A 221 -100.76 26.52 18.47
CA GLN A 221 -101.40 27.75 18.98
C GLN A 221 -102.93 27.68 18.87
N ASN A 222 -103.47 27.05 17.82
CA ASN A 222 -104.89 26.72 17.72
C ASN A 222 -105.34 25.61 18.71
N ARG A 223 -104.43 24.85 19.33
CA ARG A 223 -104.72 23.92 20.44
C ARG A 223 -104.46 24.52 21.83
N VAL A 224 -103.54 25.48 21.95
CA VAL A 224 -103.13 26.12 23.22
C VAL A 224 -104.05 27.30 23.55
N ARG A 225 -105.36 27.04 23.49
CA ARG A 225 -106.36 27.73 24.31
C ARG A 225 -106.64 27.00 25.62
N GLU A 226 -105.97 25.86 25.86
CA GLU A 226 -106.15 25.03 27.05
C GLU A 226 -104.80 24.77 27.76
N SER A 227 -104.76 25.14 29.05
CA SER A 227 -103.77 24.83 30.10
C SER A 227 -102.25 25.07 29.88
N VAL A 228 -101.83 26.23 30.38
CA VAL A 228 -100.59 26.59 31.12
C VAL A 228 -99.94 25.46 31.97
N ALA A 229 -98.59 25.39 32.03
CA ALA A 229 -97.78 25.35 33.28
C ALA A 229 -96.22 25.36 33.12
N ALA A 230 -95.60 26.45 33.59
CA ALA A 230 -94.32 26.62 34.32
C ALA A 230 -93.05 25.71 34.14
N VAL A 231 -92.01 26.36 33.59
CA VAL A 231 -90.53 26.37 33.90
C VAL A 231 -90.25 26.36 35.43
N PRO A 232 -89.19 25.72 36.05
CA PRO A 232 -87.71 25.93 35.87
C PRO A 232 -86.76 24.69 36.10
N THR A 233 -85.42 24.73 36.36
CA THR A 233 -84.22 25.37 35.68
C THR A 233 -82.87 25.04 36.43
N VAL A 234 -81.82 24.53 35.72
CA VAL A 234 -80.33 24.56 35.98
C VAL A 234 -79.63 23.77 37.14
N ASP A 235 -78.78 22.79 36.75
CA ASP A 235 -77.31 22.52 36.98
C ASP A 235 -76.54 22.88 38.32
N PRO A 236 -75.18 22.73 38.43
CA PRO A 236 -74.45 21.46 38.74
C PRO A 236 -73.32 21.57 39.81
N ILE A 237 -72.89 20.45 40.44
CA ILE A 237 -71.78 20.38 41.45
C ILE A 237 -71.18 18.94 41.48
N PRO A 238 -69.89 18.63 41.82
CA PRO A 238 -68.61 19.39 41.83
C PRO A 238 -67.43 18.68 41.07
N PRO A 239 -66.24 19.31 40.99
CA PRO A 239 -64.95 18.62 40.84
C PRO A 239 -64.24 18.38 42.19
N VAL A 240 -63.47 17.28 42.33
CA VAL A 240 -62.63 16.97 43.50
C VAL A 240 -61.22 16.56 43.06
N ALA A 241 -60.20 17.07 43.76
CA ALA A 241 -58.77 16.73 43.65
C ALA A 241 -58.31 16.10 45.00
N PRO A 242 -57.01 16.00 45.38
CA PRO A 242 -55.77 15.66 44.66
C PRO A 242 -55.14 14.32 45.19
N PRO A 243 -53.94 14.24 45.82
CA PRO A 243 -52.60 14.03 45.21
C PRO A 243 -51.80 12.75 45.66
N SER A 244 -50.85 12.31 44.81
CA SER A 244 -49.55 11.64 45.16
C SER A 244 -49.64 10.31 45.95
N PRO A 245 -48.54 9.64 46.41
CA PRO A 245 -47.09 9.81 46.16
C PRO A 245 -46.27 8.52 45.83
N ILE A 246 -44.98 8.70 45.48
CA ILE A 246 -43.78 7.86 45.79
C ILE A 246 -43.83 6.33 45.56
N VAL A 247 -42.84 5.78 44.81
CA VAL A 247 -41.80 4.87 45.34
C VAL A 247 -40.61 4.80 44.38
N THR A 248 -39.42 4.93 44.97
CA THR A 248 -38.10 4.73 44.39
C THR A 248 -37.89 3.31 43.88
N GLU A 249 -37.30 3.14 42.70
CA GLU A 249 -36.41 2.02 42.45
C GLU A 249 -35.24 2.49 41.57
N VAL A 250 -34.02 2.15 41.99
CA VAL A 250 -32.79 2.33 41.21
C VAL A 250 -32.32 0.93 40.80
N PRO A 251 -32.45 0.55 39.52
CA PRO A 251 -31.69 -0.54 38.95
C PRO A 251 -30.32 -0.03 38.50
N SER A 252 -29.26 -0.72 38.92
CA SER A 252 -27.92 -0.54 38.38
C SER A 252 -27.87 -1.08 36.94
N GLU A 253 -27.99 -0.22 35.93
CA GLU A 253 -27.82 -0.64 34.54
C GLU A 253 -26.35 -0.86 34.17
N ALA A 254 -26.11 -1.95 33.43
CA ALA A 254 -24.84 -2.27 32.80
C ALA A 254 -24.46 -1.17 31.77
N PRO A 255 -23.18 -1.02 31.39
CA PRO A 255 -22.80 -0.07 30.35
C PRO A 255 -23.51 -0.42 29.04
N VAL A 256 -24.42 0.44 28.62
CA VAL A 256 -25.10 0.34 27.33
C VAL A 256 -24.07 0.62 26.24
N GLU A 257 -23.55 -0.45 25.63
CA GLU A 257 -22.80 -0.36 24.38
C GLU A 257 -23.69 0.35 23.35
N ASP A 258 -23.28 1.53 22.89
CA ASP A 258 -24.05 2.27 21.88
C ASP A 258 -24.10 1.44 20.59
N PRO A 259 -25.27 0.90 20.20
CA PRO A 259 -25.38 -0.03 19.07
C PRO A 259 -25.00 0.66 17.75
N MET A 260 -25.07 1.99 17.68
CA MET A 260 -24.61 2.77 16.54
C MET A 260 -23.08 2.77 16.45
N VAL A 261 -22.37 2.97 17.55
CA VAL A 261 -20.89 2.94 17.60
C VAL A 261 -20.38 1.56 17.19
N LEU A 262 -21.01 0.51 17.70
CA LEU A 262 -20.66 -0.88 17.38
C LEU A 262 -20.91 -1.18 15.88
N ALA A 263 -22.03 -0.72 15.30
CA ALA A 263 -22.30 -0.85 13.87
C ALA A 263 -21.30 -0.09 12.98
N PHE A 264 -20.91 1.14 13.36
CA PHE A 264 -19.87 1.91 12.66
C PHE A 264 -18.50 1.22 12.74
N PHE A 265 -18.14 0.68 13.91
CA PHE A 265 -16.92 -0.08 14.13
C PHE A 265 -16.87 -1.33 13.24
N ARG A 266 -17.92 -2.17 13.22
CA ARG A 266 -17.98 -3.35 12.33
C ARG A 266 -17.81 -3.00 10.85
N LYS A 267 -18.33 -1.85 10.41
CA LYS A 267 -18.20 -1.39 9.02
C LYS A 267 -16.78 -0.90 8.68
N GLN A 268 -16.10 -0.23 9.61
CA GLN A 268 -14.81 0.44 9.35
C GLN A 268 -13.59 -0.39 9.75
N ALA A 269 -13.66 -1.19 10.81
CA ALA A 269 -12.53 -1.94 11.34
C ALA A 269 -11.89 -2.92 10.33
N PRO A 270 -12.62 -3.65 9.45
CA PRO A 270 -12.00 -4.52 8.45
C PRO A 270 -11.10 -3.76 7.46
N GLU A 271 -11.55 -2.60 6.97
CA GLU A 271 -10.79 -1.72 6.05
C GLU A 271 -9.57 -1.09 6.75
N ARG A 272 -9.71 -0.74 8.03
CA ARG A 272 -8.60 -0.22 8.82
C ARG A 272 -7.57 -1.31 9.14
N LEU A 273 -8.00 -2.55 9.40
CA LEU A 273 -7.10 -3.70 9.57
C LEU A 273 -6.34 -4.04 8.28
N THR A 274 -6.97 -4.04 7.10
CA THR A 274 -6.25 -4.23 5.83
C THR A 274 -5.26 -3.10 5.59
N THR A 275 -5.63 -1.86 5.89
CA THR A 275 -4.73 -0.69 5.80
C THR A 275 -3.53 -0.78 6.77
N LEU A 276 -3.72 -1.31 7.99
CA LEU A 276 -2.63 -1.56 8.94
C LEU A 276 -1.67 -2.64 8.45
N ARG A 277 -2.18 -3.77 7.92
CA ARG A 277 -1.35 -4.84 7.35
C ARG A 277 -0.54 -4.35 6.15
N ASP A 278 -1.17 -3.58 5.26
CA ASP A 278 -0.50 -2.94 4.12
C ASP A 278 0.60 -1.96 4.58
N ALA A 279 0.29 -1.04 5.49
CA ALA A 279 1.26 -0.08 6.03
C ALA A 279 2.46 -0.76 6.72
N ARG A 280 2.21 -1.81 7.50
CA ARG A 280 3.25 -2.66 8.12
C ARG A 280 4.15 -3.30 7.06
N SER A 281 3.57 -3.89 6.01
CA SER A 281 4.34 -4.58 4.95
C SER A 281 5.28 -3.65 4.18
N ARG A 282 4.98 -2.34 4.15
CA ARG A 282 5.78 -1.30 3.50
C ARG A 282 6.74 -0.57 4.44
N GLY A 283 6.72 -0.87 5.74
CA GLY A 283 7.48 -0.12 6.76
C GLY A 283 7.00 1.33 6.98
N ASP A 284 5.75 1.64 6.62
CA ASP A 284 5.18 2.99 6.73
C ASP A 284 4.62 3.23 8.15
N HIS A 285 5.55 3.56 9.06
CA HIS A 285 5.26 3.79 10.48
C HIS A 285 4.31 4.98 10.70
N GLU A 286 4.40 6.04 9.88
CA GLU A 286 3.51 7.21 9.97
C GLU A 286 2.07 6.85 9.56
N LYS A 287 1.89 6.00 8.55
CA LYS A 287 0.57 5.49 8.15
C LYS A 287 -0.01 4.55 9.22
N VAL A 288 0.81 3.69 9.84
CA VAL A 288 0.36 2.89 10.98
C VAL A 288 -0.10 3.79 12.13
N GLN A 289 0.67 4.79 12.52
CA GLN A 289 0.29 5.73 13.59
C GLN A 289 -1.02 6.47 13.27
N ARG A 290 -1.19 6.97 12.03
CA ARG A 290 -2.44 7.63 11.60
C ARG A 290 -3.65 6.69 11.68
N VAL A 291 -3.52 5.43 11.28
CA VAL A 291 -4.63 4.47 11.35
C VAL A 291 -4.95 4.08 12.79
N VAL A 292 -3.95 3.84 13.64
CA VAL A 292 -4.16 3.59 15.09
C VAL A 292 -4.84 4.79 15.76
N HIS A 293 -4.43 6.02 15.42
CA HIS A 293 -5.06 7.24 15.92
C HIS A 293 -6.52 7.37 15.46
N SER A 294 -6.86 6.95 14.23
CA SER A 294 -8.24 6.94 13.72
C SER A 294 -9.13 5.87 14.38
N LEU A 295 -8.55 4.74 14.80
CA LEU A 295 -9.27 3.65 15.49
C LEU A 295 -9.46 3.94 16.99
N LYS A 296 -8.52 4.65 17.62
CA LYS A 296 -8.52 4.91 19.06
C LYS A 296 -9.88 5.38 19.62
N PRO A 297 -10.62 6.34 19.02
CA PRO A 297 -11.91 6.77 19.56
C PRO A 297 -12.95 5.65 19.65
N GLN A 298 -12.97 4.73 18.67
CA GLN A 298 -13.92 3.60 18.64
C GLN A 298 -13.49 2.51 19.62
N LEU A 299 -12.18 2.26 19.73
CA LEU A 299 -11.62 1.27 20.66
C LEU A 299 -11.78 1.69 22.13
N VAL A 300 -11.66 2.98 22.46
CA VAL A 300 -11.89 3.49 23.83
C VAL A 300 -13.32 3.18 24.30
N SER A 301 -14.31 3.26 23.40
CA SER A 301 -15.72 3.00 23.71
C SER A 301 -16.07 1.51 23.84
N LEU A 302 -15.26 0.61 23.26
CA LEU A 302 -15.53 -0.84 23.22
C LEU A 302 -14.66 -1.64 24.20
N GLU A 303 -13.37 -1.34 24.28
CA GLU A 303 -12.42 -2.05 25.17
C GLU A 303 -11.41 -1.06 25.77
N PRO A 304 -11.68 -0.47 26.94
CA PRO A 304 -10.80 0.51 27.59
C PRO A 304 -9.36 0.04 27.82
N GLY A 305 -9.13 -1.28 27.92
CA GLY A 305 -7.79 -1.87 28.03
C GLY A 305 -6.88 -1.65 26.82
N LEU A 306 -7.44 -1.36 25.64
CA LEU A 306 -6.65 -1.10 24.42
C LEU A 306 -6.05 0.31 24.37
N VAL A 307 -6.45 1.21 25.27
CA VAL A 307 -6.00 2.62 25.29
C VAL A 307 -4.49 2.72 25.52
N GLU A 308 -3.95 1.96 26.48
CA GLU A 308 -2.51 1.92 26.77
C GLU A 308 -1.71 1.34 25.61
N LEU A 309 -2.26 0.32 24.96
CA LEU A 309 -1.62 -0.39 23.86
C LEU A 309 -1.56 0.49 22.61
N CYS A 310 -2.64 1.21 22.28
CA CYS A 310 -2.64 2.26 21.27
C CYS A 310 -1.60 3.36 21.60
N ALA A 311 -1.53 3.79 22.88
CA ALA A 311 -0.58 4.80 23.31
C ALA A 311 0.88 4.37 23.10
N ARG A 312 1.24 3.11 23.41
CA ARG A 312 2.58 2.55 23.17
C ARG A 312 2.96 2.55 21.68
N ILE A 313 2.04 2.19 20.78
CA ILE A 313 2.28 2.16 19.33
C ILE A 313 2.45 3.58 18.75
N THR A 314 1.72 4.56 19.29
CA THR A 314 1.78 5.98 18.85
C THR A 314 2.84 6.83 19.55
N ALA A 315 3.62 6.28 20.49
CA ALA A 315 4.61 7.06 21.22
C ALA A 315 5.78 7.50 20.31
N SER A 316 6.32 8.69 20.58
CA SER A 316 7.54 9.18 19.94
C SER A 316 8.71 8.22 20.21
N GLY A 317 9.40 7.79 19.15
CA GLY A 317 10.48 6.78 19.25
C GLY A 317 10.00 5.33 19.43
N ALA A 318 8.70 5.04 19.31
CA ALA A 318 8.21 3.65 19.42
C ALA A 318 8.79 2.72 18.34
N HIS A 319 9.11 3.27 17.15
CA HIS A 319 9.72 2.53 16.03
C HIS A 319 11.20 2.20 16.24
N ASP A 320 11.90 2.83 17.21
CA ASP A 320 13.31 2.54 17.53
C ASP A 320 13.50 1.13 18.13
N ARG A 321 12.40 0.43 18.44
CA ARG A 321 12.37 -0.94 18.97
C ARG A 321 11.42 -1.80 18.11
N PRO A 322 11.81 -2.18 16.88
CA PRO A 322 10.92 -2.80 15.91
C PRO A 322 10.28 -4.10 16.43
N ASP A 323 11.00 -4.92 17.19
CA ASP A 323 10.47 -6.18 17.73
C ASP A 323 9.31 -5.95 18.71
N ARG A 324 9.46 -4.97 19.61
CA ARG A 324 8.43 -4.61 20.59
C ARG A 324 7.25 -3.90 19.92
N TRP A 325 7.52 -3.02 18.95
CA TRP A 325 6.49 -2.31 18.20
C TRP A 325 5.64 -3.27 17.36
N ASN A 326 6.27 -4.27 16.72
CA ASN A 326 5.55 -5.34 16.03
C ASN A 326 4.70 -6.18 16.99
N ALA A 327 5.23 -6.56 18.16
CA ALA A 327 4.48 -7.34 19.15
C ALA A 327 3.27 -6.56 19.72
N ASP A 328 3.42 -5.27 20.03
CA ASP A 328 2.31 -4.40 20.42
C ASP A 328 1.28 -4.28 19.27
N LEU A 329 1.72 -4.13 18.01
CA LEU A 329 0.82 -4.06 16.84
C LEU A 329 0.06 -5.37 16.56
N ASP A 330 0.71 -6.52 16.70
CA ASP A 330 0.07 -7.84 16.56
C ASP A 330 -0.97 -8.08 17.67
N ALA A 331 -0.69 -7.62 18.89
CA ALA A 331 -1.64 -7.66 19.99
C ALA A 331 -2.85 -6.72 19.75
N LEU A 332 -2.64 -5.54 19.13
CA LEU A 332 -3.74 -4.66 18.71
C LEU A 332 -4.63 -5.35 17.68
N MET A 333 -4.03 -5.89 16.61
CA MET A 333 -4.77 -6.55 15.53
C MET A 333 -5.57 -7.74 16.06
N SER A 334 -4.96 -8.58 16.91
CA SER A 334 -5.62 -9.72 17.55
C SER A 334 -6.75 -9.32 18.50
N ALA A 335 -6.72 -8.11 19.08
CA ALA A 335 -7.84 -7.60 19.87
C ALA A 335 -9.00 -7.12 19.00
N VAL A 336 -8.71 -6.35 17.94
CA VAL A 336 -9.72 -5.88 16.98
C VAL A 336 -10.41 -7.06 16.27
N GLU A 337 -9.67 -8.12 15.92
CA GLU A 337 -10.23 -9.34 15.34
C GLU A 337 -11.15 -10.09 16.32
N ARG A 338 -10.80 -10.14 17.62
CA ARG A 338 -11.69 -10.72 18.66
C ARG A 338 -12.95 -9.88 18.86
N LEU A 339 -12.86 -8.55 18.86
CA LEU A 339 -14.02 -7.65 18.93
C LEU A 339 -14.94 -7.79 17.71
N LEU A 340 -14.40 -8.07 16.52
CA LEU A 340 -15.17 -8.37 15.32
C LEU A 340 -15.80 -9.77 15.31
N ALA A 341 -15.26 -10.73 16.07
CA ALA A 341 -15.78 -12.08 16.18
C ALA A 341 -16.83 -12.26 17.28
N ASN A 342 -16.78 -11.45 18.34
CA ASN A 342 -17.61 -11.57 19.54
C ASN A 342 -18.85 -10.66 19.58
N GLY A 343 -19.00 -9.76 18.60
CA GLY A 343 -20.16 -8.86 18.46
C GLY A 343 -21.03 -9.22 17.26
#